data_AF-A0A1J8R5Q2-F1
#
_entry.id   AF-A0A1J8R5Q2-F1
#
_cell.length_a   1.000
_cell.length_b   1.000
_cell.length_c   1.000
_cell.angle_alpha   90.00
_cell.angle_beta   90.00
_cell.angle_gamma   90.00
#
_symmetry.space_group_name_H-M   'P 1'
#
loop_
_entity.id
_entity.type
_entity.pdbx_description
1 polymer ?
#
loop_
_entity_poly.entity_id
_entity_poly.type
_entity_poly.pdbx_seq_one_letter_code
_entity_poly.pdbx_strand_id
1 'polypeptide(L)'
;MATHSDGILVSASGVNTPHEEANGHLQKTVKSLPPHFYTDFLSDTARERQPSPILELFPLEKKPGVISLLAGKPSDAMFPFKSFSFTIASPTDPSQEQSISLSGKDLSVGLQYCDTAGIPRLIEWFMGLQERSHGRKSGEGWRLTIGAGSQDLIYKAVNALVNPGDSVLVESPVYAGVIPMLKTLHCEQIG
;
A
#
# COMPACT_ATOMS: atom_id res chain seq x y z
N MET A 1 10.05 -14.50 -32.09
CA MET A 1 9.45 -13.97 -30.84
C MET A 1 9.06 -12.54 -31.14
N ALA A 2 7.77 -12.20 -31.16
CA ALA A 2 7.30 -10.91 -31.67
C ALA A 2 7.41 -9.84 -30.58
N THR A 3 8.21 -8.82 -30.83
CA THR A 3 8.32 -7.61 -30.00
C THR A 3 7.59 -6.47 -30.70
N HIS A 4 7.05 -5.52 -29.93
CA HIS A 4 6.73 -4.21 -30.48
C HIS A 4 8.03 -3.53 -30.96
N SER A 5 7.90 -2.45 -31.73
CA SER A 5 9.02 -1.63 -32.22
C SER A 5 9.84 -0.95 -31.10
N ASP A 6 9.35 -1.00 -29.87
CA ASP A 6 9.96 -0.49 -28.64
C ASP A 6 10.67 -1.57 -27.79
N GLY A 7 10.73 -2.82 -28.28
CA GLY A 7 11.39 -3.92 -27.57
C GLY A 7 10.56 -4.57 -26.46
N ILE A 8 9.30 -4.17 -26.27
CA ILE A 8 8.40 -4.80 -25.30
C ILE A 8 7.88 -6.15 -25.87
N LEU A 9 7.93 -7.20 -25.05
CA LEU A 9 7.47 -8.55 -25.41
C LEU A 9 5.95 -8.57 -25.62
N VAL A 10 5.49 -8.97 -26.81
CA VAL A 10 4.08 -9.20 -27.09
C VAL A 10 3.68 -10.60 -26.63
N SER A 11 2.68 -10.70 -25.75
CA SER A 11 2.11 -11.98 -25.32
C SER A 11 1.31 -12.63 -26.47
N ALA A 12 1.95 -13.54 -27.20
CA ALA A 12 1.30 -14.32 -28.25
C ALA A 12 0.33 -15.35 -27.66
N SER A 13 -0.94 -14.98 -27.48
CA SER A 13 -2.14 -15.83 -27.64
C SER A 13 -3.37 -15.13 -27.05
N GLY A 14 -4.24 -14.63 -27.94
CA GLY A 14 -5.52 -14.03 -27.58
C GLY A 14 -6.41 -13.95 -28.81
N VAL A 15 -6.78 -15.11 -29.36
CA VAL A 15 -7.90 -15.20 -30.31
C VAL A 15 -9.18 -14.89 -29.53
N ASN A 16 -9.97 -13.95 -30.06
CA ASN A 16 -11.28 -13.57 -29.55
C ASN A 16 -12.24 -14.76 -29.43
N THR A 17 -12.97 -14.84 -28.32
CA THR A 17 -14.33 -15.40 -28.31
C THR A 17 -15.26 -14.46 -27.54
N PRO A 18 -16.51 -14.25 -27.99
CA PRO A 18 -17.45 -13.33 -27.37
C PRO A 18 -17.91 -13.81 -25.99
N HIS A 19 -18.30 -12.84 -25.16
CA HIS A 19 -18.87 -12.99 -23.84
C HIS A 19 -19.98 -14.04 -23.78
N GLU A 20 -19.74 -15.15 -23.08
CA GLU A 20 -20.79 -15.93 -22.43
C GLU A 20 -20.24 -16.54 -21.13
N GLU A 21 -21.09 -16.48 -20.10
CA GLU A 21 -20.97 -17.05 -18.75
C GLU A 21 -20.14 -16.28 -17.70
N ALA A 22 -20.87 -15.40 -17.02
CA ALA A 22 -20.56 -14.89 -15.69
C ALA A 22 -20.46 -16.03 -14.66
N ASN A 23 -19.46 -15.97 -13.78
CA ASN A 23 -19.19 -16.88 -12.64
C ASN A 23 -18.39 -18.17 -12.89
N GLY A 24 -17.38 -18.13 -13.75
CA GLY A 24 -16.28 -19.09 -13.74
C GLY A 24 -15.09 -18.62 -12.90
N HIS A 25 -14.70 -19.39 -11.88
CA HIS A 25 -13.44 -19.24 -11.13
C HIS A 25 -12.23 -19.51 -12.05
N LEU A 26 -11.91 -18.55 -12.93
CA LEU A 26 -10.65 -18.57 -13.65
C LEU A 26 -9.59 -18.02 -12.70
N GLN A 27 -8.81 -18.91 -12.09
CA GLN A 27 -7.53 -18.55 -11.47
C GLN A 27 -6.60 -18.02 -12.57
N LYS A 28 -6.77 -16.75 -12.94
CA LYS A 28 -5.80 -16.05 -13.79
C LYS A 28 -4.56 -15.81 -12.94
N THR A 29 -3.55 -16.67 -13.12
CA THR A 29 -2.21 -16.39 -12.60
C THR A 29 -1.80 -15.02 -13.09
N VAL A 30 -1.56 -14.11 -12.16
CA VAL A 30 -1.18 -12.74 -12.46
C VAL A 30 0.21 -12.79 -13.09
N LYS A 31 0.31 -12.36 -14.34
CA LYS A 31 1.60 -12.23 -15.02
C LYS A 31 2.32 -11.00 -14.48
N SER A 32 3.19 -11.18 -13.49
CA SER A 32 4.13 -10.15 -13.04
C SER A 32 5.43 -10.25 -13.82
N LEU A 33 6.02 -9.10 -14.16
CA LEU A 33 7.36 -9.05 -14.73
C LEU A 33 8.41 -9.23 -13.62
N PRO A 34 9.66 -9.59 -13.97
CA PRO A 34 10.74 -9.67 -13.00
C PRO A 34 10.96 -8.33 -12.26
N PRO A 35 11.39 -8.33 -11.00
CA PRO A 35 11.59 -7.10 -10.23
C PRO A 35 12.47 -6.04 -10.90
N HIS A 36 13.53 -6.48 -11.61
CA HIS A 36 14.45 -5.57 -12.31
C HIS A 36 13.77 -4.73 -13.40
N PHE A 37 12.70 -5.24 -14.01
CA PHE A 37 11.93 -4.47 -14.98
C PHE A 37 11.31 -3.22 -14.32
N TYR A 38 10.84 -3.34 -13.08
CA TYR A 38 10.19 -2.24 -12.37
C TYR A 38 11.18 -1.26 -11.74
N THR A 39 12.40 -1.69 -11.40
CA THR A 39 13.41 -0.83 -10.76
C THR A 39 13.89 0.29 -11.67
N ASP A 40 13.83 0.09 -12.99
CA ASP A 40 14.23 1.08 -13.98
C ASP A 40 13.29 2.30 -14.00
N PHE A 41 12.04 2.13 -13.56
CA PHE A 41 11.03 3.19 -13.49
C PHE A 41 11.02 3.97 -12.16
N LEU A 42 11.91 3.64 -11.23
CA LEU A 42 12.04 4.42 -10.00
C LEU A 42 12.66 5.79 -10.31
N SER A 43 12.32 6.80 -9.51
CA SER A 43 13.03 8.08 -9.53
C SER A 43 14.46 7.91 -8.99
N ASP A 44 15.36 8.84 -9.32
CA ASP A 44 16.71 8.89 -8.74
C ASP A 44 16.64 8.94 -7.22
N THR A 45 15.79 9.82 -6.68
CA THR A 45 15.55 9.94 -5.24
C THR A 45 15.08 8.63 -4.63
N ALA A 46 14.24 7.86 -5.31
CA ALA A 46 13.76 6.58 -4.81
C ALA A 46 14.85 5.50 -4.81
N ARG A 47 15.71 5.46 -5.84
CA ARG A 47 16.86 4.55 -5.90
C ARG A 47 17.87 4.81 -4.80
N GLU A 48 18.05 6.07 -4.41
CA GLU A 48 19.01 6.45 -3.39
C GLU A 48 18.55 6.14 -1.95
N ARG A 49 17.24 5.95 -1.72
CA ARG A 49 16.69 5.65 -0.39
C ARG A 49 17.26 4.34 0.16
N GLN A 50 17.85 4.44 1.34
CA GLN A 50 18.30 3.27 2.10
C GLN A 50 17.25 2.86 3.14
N PRO A 51 17.15 1.57 3.47
CA PRO A 51 16.38 1.14 4.64
C PRO A 51 16.85 1.83 5.91
N SER A 52 15.95 2.01 6.87
CA SER A 52 16.32 2.57 8.18
C SER A 52 17.10 1.54 9.00
N PRO A 53 18.34 1.83 9.44
CA PRO A 53 19.13 0.90 10.24
C PRO A 53 18.44 0.47 11.54
N ILE A 54 17.65 1.37 12.14
CA ILE A 54 16.91 1.07 13.37
C ILE A 54 15.76 0.11 13.08
N LEU A 55 15.01 0.32 11.99
CA LEU A 55 13.87 -0.52 11.63
C LEU A 55 14.31 -1.90 11.12
N GLU A 56 15.47 -2.01 10.47
CA GLU A 56 16.05 -3.30 10.05
C GLU A 56 16.30 -4.25 11.22
N LEU A 57 16.50 -3.71 12.43
CA LEU A 57 16.78 -4.49 13.62
C LEU A 57 15.50 -4.85 14.41
N PHE A 58 14.33 -4.27 14.08
CA PHE A 58 13.05 -4.59 14.73
C PHE A 58 12.68 -6.08 14.70
N PRO A 59 12.94 -6.85 13.62
CA PRO A 59 12.69 -8.29 13.62
C PRO A 59 13.42 -9.05 14.74
N LEU A 60 14.57 -8.55 15.22
CA LEU A 60 15.31 -9.17 16.32
C LEU A 60 14.58 -9.03 17.66
N GLU A 61 13.73 -8.01 17.85
CA GLU A 61 12.90 -7.88 19.05
C GLU A 61 11.89 -9.02 19.19
N LYS A 62 11.47 -9.61 18.05
CA LYS A 62 10.53 -10.73 18.02
C LYS A 62 11.21 -12.07 18.33
N LYS A 63 12.55 -12.11 18.44
CA LYS A 63 13.31 -13.34 18.70
C LYS A 63 13.22 -13.73 20.18
N PRO A 64 12.73 -14.93 20.52
CA PRO A 64 12.65 -15.39 21.90
C PRO A 64 14.01 -15.37 22.60
N GLY A 65 14.03 -14.94 23.87
CA GLY A 65 15.25 -14.87 24.68
C GLY A 65 16.12 -13.63 24.46
N VAL A 66 15.78 -12.76 23.52
CA VAL A 66 16.48 -11.47 23.30
C VAL A 66 15.83 -10.38 24.14
N ILE A 67 16.66 -9.64 24.91
CA ILE A 67 16.25 -8.39 25.55
C ILE A 67 16.59 -7.26 24.57
N SER A 68 15.56 -6.60 24.01
CA SER A 68 15.77 -5.45 23.12
C SER A 68 16.17 -4.20 23.91
N LEU A 69 17.32 -3.62 23.58
CA LEU A 69 17.76 -2.29 24.03
C LEU A 69 17.80 -1.30 22.86
N LEU A 70 17.03 -1.58 21.80
CA LEU A 70 17.31 -1.07 20.46
C LEU A 70 16.50 0.17 20.09
N ALA A 71 15.17 0.07 20.16
CA ALA A 71 14.25 0.98 19.48
C ALA A 71 13.79 2.18 20.32
N GLY A 72 14.31 2.37 21.54
CA GLY A 72 13.80 3.40 22.47
C GLY A 72 12.29 3.30 22.74
N LYS A 73 11.70 2.10 22.56
CA LYS A 73 10.26 1.88 22.68
C LYS A 73 9.84 2.03 24.14
N PRO A 74 8.95 2.99 24.46
CA PRO A 74 8.48 3.16 25.83
C PRO A 74 7.70 1.91 26.27
N SER A 75 7.78 1.60 27.57
CA SER A 75 6.93 0.58 28.19
C SER A 75 5.47 0.97 28.07
N ASP A 76 4.60 0.02 27.69
CA ASP A 76 3.17 0.26 27.52
C ASP A 76 2.46 0.59 28.85
N ALA A 77 3.04 0.17 29.98
CA ALA A 77 2.60 0.57 31.32
C ALA A 77 2.63 2.09 31.55
N MET A 78 3.43 2.83 30.77
CA MET A 78 3.56 4.29 30.85
C MET A 78 2.54 5.03 29.97
N PHE A 79 1.76 4.33 29.15
CA PHE A 79 0.74 4.97 28.32
C PHE A 79 -0.39 5.53 29.22
N PRO A 80 -0.72 6.83 29.11
CA PRO A 80 -1.68 7.48 30.01
C PRO A 80 -3.15 7.21 29.64
N PHE A 81 -3.44 6.09 28.98
CA PHE A 81 -4.77 5.71 28.52
C PHE A 81 -5.09 4.27 28.92
N LYS A 82 -6.23 4.06 29.57
CA LYS A 82 -6.68 2.71 29.96
C LYS A 82 -7.64 2.09 28.96
N SER A 83 -8.48 2.91 28.35
CA SER A 83 -9.46 2.49 27.35
C SER A 83 -9.91 3.67 26.50
N PHE A 84 -10.28 3.39 25.26
CA PHE A 84 -11.11 4.28 24.43
C PHE A 84 -12.43 3.58 24.14
N SER A 85 -13.52 4.34 24.15
CA SER A 85 -14.85 3.84 23.82
C SER A 85 -15.47 4.75 22.77
N PHE A 86 -16.04 4.14 21.74
CA PHE A 86 -16.64 4.83 20.61
C PHE A 86 -18.05 4.28 20.42
N THR A 87 -19.01 5.17 20.23
CA THR A 87 -20.34 4.81 19.75
C THR A 87 -20.36 5.09 18.25
N ILE A 88 -20.67 4.07 17.45
CA ILE A 88 -20.74 4.16 15.99
C ILE A 88 -22.15 3.80 15.51
N ALA A 89 -22.57 4.36 14.38
CA ALA A 89 -23.76 3.91 13.69
C ALA A 89 -23.55 2.50 13.14
N SER A 90 -24.59 1.66 13.19
CA SER A 90 -24.53 0.32 12.60
C SER A 90 -24.32 0.40 11.09
N PRO A 91 -23.42 -0.42 10.51
CA PRO A 91 -23.16 -0.42 9.08
C PRO A 91 -24.35 -0.95 8.24
N THR A 92 -25.33 -1.61 8.88
CA THR A 92 -26.53 -2.15 8.20
C THR A 92 -27.79 -1.31 8.44
N ASP A 93 -27.82 -0.50 9.50
CA ASP A 93 -28.95 0.36 9.86
C ASP A 93 -28.43 1.63 10.57
N PRO A 94 -28.36 2.79 9.87
CA PRO A 94 -27.85 4.03 10.46
C PRO A 94 -28.64 4.56 11.66
N SER A 95 -29.86 4.04 11.91
CA SER A 95 -30.67 4.42 13.08
C SER A 95 -30.26 3.69 14.36
N GLN A 96 -29.47 2.61 14.25
CA GLN A 96 -29.00 1.81 15.36
C GLN A 96 -27.56 2.21 15.73
N GLU A 97 -27.29 2.22 17.04
CA GLU A 97 -25.96 2.52 17.57
C GLU A 97 -25.28 1.24 18.10
N GLN A 98 -23.97 1.18 17.96
CA GLN A 98 -23.12 0.13 18.50
C GLN A 98 -21.93 0.73 19.24
N SER A 99 -21.68 0.24 20.45
CA SER A 99 -20.50 0.61 21.24
C SER A 99 -19.32 -0.32 20.94
N ILE A 100 -18.16 0.26 20.69
CA ILE A 100 -16.88 -0.42 20.51
C ILE A 100 -15.90 0.12 21.56
N SER A 101 -15.15 -0.77 22.20
CA SER A 101 -14.12 -0.39 23.17
C SER A 101 -12.76 -0.98 22.81
N LEU A 102 -11.72 -0.15 22.89
CA LEU A 102 -10.32 -0.52 22.77
C LEU A 102 -9.69 -0.45 24.16
N SER A 103 -9.14 -1.56 24.64
CA SER A 103 -8.48 -1.64 25.94
C SER A 103 -7.40 -2.73 25.94
N GLY A 104 -6.59 -2.76 27.00
CA GLY A 104 -5.56 -3.78 27.18
C GLY A 104 -4.59 -3.85 26.00
N LYS A 105 -4.34 -5.08 25.50
CA LYS A 105 -3.36 -5.33 24.45
C LYS A 105 -3.66 -4.60 23.14
N ASP A 106 -4.92 -4.50 22.74
CA ASP A 106 -5.30 -3.84 21.49
C ASP A 106 -5.02 -2.33 21.56
N LEU A 107 -5.25 -1.72 22.73
CA LEU A 107 -4.87 -0.32 22.98
C LEU A 107 -3.35 -0.16 23.02
N SER A 108 -2.62 -1.03 23.73
CA SER A 108 -1.15 -0.97 23.79
C SER A 108 -0.52 -1.08 22.41
N VAL A 109 -1.02 -1.96 21.53
CA VAL A 109 -0.54 -2.10 20.15
C VAL A 109 -0.84 -0.85 19.33
N GLY A 110 -2.02 -0.26 19.48
CA GLY A 110 -2.41 0.95 18.74
C GLY A 110 -1.63 2.21 19.15
N LEU A 111 -1.13 2.26 20.39
CA LEU A 111 -0.35 3.39 20.91
C LEU A 111 1.17 3.24 20.73
N GLN A 112 1.64 2.05 20.38
CA GLN A 112 3.07 1.74 20.22
C GLN A 112 3.54 1.93 18.76
N TYR A 113 4.85 2.16 18.58
CA TYR A 113 5.48 2.07 17.26
C TYR A 113 5.18 0.72 16.58
N CYS A 114 4.83 0.78 15.30
CA CYS A 114 4.45 -0.37 14.49
C CYS A 114 5.45 -0.64 13.35
N ASP A 115 5.34 -1.82 12.75
CA ASP A 115 6.05 -2.14 11.51
C ASP A 115 5.64 -1.15 10.40
N THR A 116 6.56 -0.80 9.50
CA THR A 116 6.31 0.19 8.42
C THR A 116 5.12 -0.18 7.54
N ALA A 117 4.85 -1.48 7.36
CA ALA A 117 3.70 -1.94 6.60
C ALA A 117 2.34 -1.65 7.27
N GLY A 118 2.34 -1.44 8.59
CA GLY A 118 1.15 -1.26 9.44
C GLY A 118 0.88 -2.43 10.38
N ILE A 119 -0.20 -2.31 11.15
CA ILE A 119 -0.63 -3.34 12.11
C ILE A 119 -1.09 -4.60 11.34
N PRO A 120 -0.55 -5.81 11.62
CA PRO A 120 -0.86 -7.02 10.86
C PRO A 120 -2.36 -7.33 10.72
N ARG A 121 -3.13 -7.23 11.80
CA ARG A 121 -4.60 -7.43 11.79
C ARG A 121 -5.31 -6.47 10.83
N LEU A 122 -4.83 -5.23 10.73
CA LEU A 122 -5.39 -4.23 9.82
C LEU A 122 -5.02 -4.54 8.37
N ILE A 123 -3.77 -4.94 8.12
CA ILE A 123 -3.30 -5.36 6.79
C ILE A 123 -4.13 -6.55 6.30
N GLU A 124 -4.32 -7.58 7.13
CA GLU A 124 -5.14 -8.76 6.80
C GLU A 124 -6.58 -8.38 6.44
N TRP A 125 -7.19 -7.46 7.18
CA TRP A 125 -8.52 -6.95 6.86
C TRP A 125 -8.57 -6.30 5.47
N PHE A 126 -7.59 -5.43 5.16
CA PHE A 126 -7.52 -4.80 3.84
C PHE A 126 -7.19 -5.80 2.72
N MET A 127 -6.37 -6.82 2.98
CA MET A 127 -6.14 -7.91 2.01
C MET A 127 -7.45 -8.61 1.67
N GLY A 128 -8.30 -8.92 2.65
CA GLY A 128 -9.62 -9.49 2.43
C GLY A 128 -10.55 -8.55 1.65
N LEU A 129 -10.47 -7.24 1.89
CA LEU A 129 -11.22 -6.24 1.11
C LEU A 129 -10.77 -6.22 -0.37
N GLN A 130 -9.47 -6.36 -0.63
CA GLN A 130 -8.95 -6.46 -2.00
C GLN A 130 -9.39 -7.76 -2.69
N GLU A 131 -9.39 -8.89 -1.96
CA GLU A 131 -9.89 -10.15 -2.48
C GLU A 131 -11.38 -10.05 -2.83
N ARG A 132 -12.20 -9.48 -1.92
CA ARG A 132 -13.64 -9.30 -2.15
C ARG A 132 -13.95 -8.33 -3.30
N SER A 133 -13.24 -7.21 -3.38
CA SER A 133 -13.58 -6.12 -4.32
C SER A 133 -12.96 -6.30 -5.70
N HIS A 134 -11.77 -6.94 -5.77
CA HIS A 134 -10.97 -7.03 -6.98
C HIS A 134 -10.58 -8.45 -7.36
N GLY A 135 -10.93 -9.46 -6.56
CA GLY A 135 -10.55 -10.86 -6.81
C GLY A 135 -9.06 -11.13 -6.66
N ARG A 136 -8.34 -10.25 -5.94
CA ARG A 136 -6.87 -10.30 -5.79
C ARG A 136 -6.48 -11.02 -4.50
N LYS A 137 -5.74 -12.12 -4.62
CA LYS A 137 -5.30 -12.92 -3.47
C LYS A 137 -3.88 -12.56 -3.03
N SER A 138 -3.59 -12.85 -1.76
CA SER A 138 -2.22 -12.74 -1.24
C SER A 138 -1.27 -13.65 -2.02
N GLY A 139 -0.05 -13.19 -2.27
CA GLY A 139 0.99 -13.96 -2.97
C GLY A 139 0.97 -13.82 -4.50
N GLU A 140 0.05 -13.05 -5.09
CA GLU A 140 -0.04 -12.84 -6.55
C GLU A 140 0.92 -11.76 -7.09
N GLY A 141 2.05 -11.51 -6.43
CA GLY A 141 3.04 -10.51 -6.87
C GLY A 141 2.64 -9.05 -6.63
N TRP A 142 1.74 -8.79 -5.68
CA TRP A 142 1.39 -7.44 -5.20
C TRP A 142 1.41 -7.39 -3.68
N ARG A 143 1.45 -6.18 -3.12
CA ARG A 143 1.45 -5.95 -1.67
C ARG A 143 0.62 -4.72 -1.31
N LEU A 144 0.24 -4.62 -0.04
CA LEU A 144 -0.40 -3.42 0.52
C LEU A 144 0.58 -2.57 1.31
N THR A 145 0.34 -1.26 1.31
CA THR A 145 0.99 -0.30 2.21
C THR A 145 -0.09 0.62 2.76
N ILE A 146 -0.09 0.85 4.08
CA ILE A 146 -1.01 1.78 4.72
C ILE A 146 -0.35 3.17 4.76
N GLY A 147 -1.10 4.20 4.36
CA GLY A 147 -0.66 5.60 4.39
C GLY A 147 -1.64 6.50 5.13
N ALA A 148 -1.25 7.77 5.29
CA ALA A 148 -2.04 8.78 5.98
C ALA A 148 -3.05 9.44 5.01
N GLY A 149 -3.86 8.62 4.34
CA GLY A 149 -4.83 9.07 3.34
C GLY A 149 -4.29 9.07 1.91
N SER A 150 -5.19 9.31 0.95
CA SER A 150 -4.89 9.22 -0.49
C SER A 150 -3.85 10.25 -0.94
N GLN A 151 -3.92 11.49 -0.44
CA GLN A 151 -3.00 12.56 -0.83
C GLN A 151 -1.55 12.27 -0.42
N ASP A 152 -1.33 11.69 0.77
CA ASP A 152 -0.03 11.21 1.23
C ASP A 152 0.52 10.10 0.32
N LEU A 153 -0.32 9.13 -0.03
CA LEU A 153 0.07 8.02 -0.91
C LEU A 153 0.35 8.45 -2.34
N ILE A 154 -0.44 9.39 -2.89
CA ILE A 154 -0.18 9.99 -4.21
C ILE A 154 1.15 10.73 -4.19
N TYR A 155 1.41 11.54 -3.17
CA TYR A 155 2.67 12.26 -3.03
C TYR A 155 3.87 11.30 -2.99
N LYS A 156 3.78 10.23 -2.19
CA LYS A 156 4.83 9.19 -2.11
C LYS A 156 5.00 8.45 -3.44
N ALA A 157 3.92 8.14 -4.15
CA ALA A 157 3.98 7.49 -5.46
C ALA A 157 4.65 8.37 -6.50
N VAL A 158 4.30 9.66 -6.58
CA VAL A 158 4.95 10.64 -7.47
C VAL A 158 6.44 10.73 -7.13
N ASN A 159 6.81 10.88 -5.86
CA ASN A 159 8.21 10.91 -5.44
C ASN A 159 8.96 9.58 -5.65
N ALA A 160 8.24 8.46 -5.81
CA ALA A 160 8.85 7.16 -6.06
C ALA A 160 9.13 6.92 -7.55
N LEU A 161 8.37 7.56 -8.44
CA LEU A 161 8.32 7.22 -9.86
C LEU A 161 8.69 8.37 -10.80
N VAL A 162 8.68 9.61 -10.33
CA VAL A 162 8.81 10.81 -11.18
C VAL A 162 10.02 11.63 -10.76
N ASN A 163 10.89 11.95 -11.71
CA ASN A 163 12.00 12.89 -11.55
C ASN A 163 11.58 14.31 -11.97
N PRO A 164 12.30 15.34 -11.50
CA PRO A 164 12.10 16.68 -11.99
C PRO A 164 12.29 16.78 -13.52
N GLY A 165 11.34 17.39 -14.21
CA GLY A 165 11.34 17.55 -15.67
C GLY A 165 10.73 16.39 -16.47
N ASP A 166 10.36 15.28 -15.82
CA ASP A 166 9.71 14.15 -16.51
C ASP A 166 8.34 14.54 -17.09
N SER A 167 8.00 13.95 -18.24
CA SER A 167 6.66 14.08 -18.81
C SER A 167 5.70 13.10 -18.15
N VAL A 168 4.51 13.57 -17.77
CA VAL A 168 3.47 12.79 -17.09
C VAL A 168 2.15 12.87 -17.85
N LEU A 169 1.50 11.72 -17.98
CA LEU A 169 0.16 11.64 -18.54
C LEU A 169 -0.87 12.00 -17.47
N VAL A 170 -1.76 12.94 -17.77
CA VAL A 170 -2.84 13.38 -16.88
C VAL A 170 -4.16 13.46 -17.66
N GLU A 171 -5.27 13.19 -16.98
CA GLU A 171 -6.60 13.37 -17.55
C GLU A 171 -6.92 14.87 -17.72
N SER A 172 -7.76 15.23 -18.68
CA SER A 172 -8.28 16.59 -18.83
C SER A 172 -9.81 16.59 -18.69
N PRO A 173 -10.38 17.07 -17.57
CA PRO A 173 -9.72 17.72 -16.43
C PRO A 173 -9.05 16.74 -15.43
N VAL A 174 -7.96 17.17 -14.78
CA VAL A 174 -7.24 16.42 -13.73
C VAL A 174 -7.70 16.82 -12.32
N TYR A 175 -7.60 15.90 -11.36
CA TYR A 175 -7.80 16.20 -9.93
C TYR A 175 -6.83 17.29 -9.44
N ALA A 176 -7.36 18.41 -8.94
CA ALA A 176 -6.55 19.57 -8.57
C ALA A 176 -5.47 19.31 -7.51
N GLY A 177 -5.65 18.28 -6.66
CA GLY A 177 -4.69 17.95 -5.60
C GLY A 177 -3.32 17.49 -6.10
N VAL A 178 -3.19 17.02 -7.35
CA VAL A 178 -1.89 16.60 -7.91
C VAL A 178 -1.12 17.74 -8.58
N ILE A 179 -1.82 18.80 -9.01
CA ILE A 179 -1.23 19.89 -9.79
C ILE A 179 -0.02 20.53 -9.08
N PRO A 180 -0.05 20.84 -7.77
CA PRO A 180 1.12 21.40 -7.10
C PRO A 180 2.32 20.46 -7.13
N MET A 181 2.10 19.15 -6.96
CA MET A 181 3.18 18.15 -6.94
C MET A 181 3.90 18.10 -8.30
N LEU A 182 3.13 18.03 -9.38
CA LEU A 182 3.65 17.98 -10.75
C LEU A 182 4.35 19.29 -11.14
N LYS A 183 3.79 20.44 -10.73
CA LYS A 183 4.42 21.74 -10.97
C LYS A 183 5.73 21.93 -10.20
N THR A 184 5.81 21.47 -8.94
CA THR A 184 7.04 21.53 -8.14
C THR A 184 8.17 20.69 -8.76
N LEU A 185 7.81 19.57 -9.39
CA LEU A 185 8.76 18.76 -10.15
C LEU A 185 9.01 19.29 -11.57
N HIS A 186 8.42 20.42 -11.97
CA HIS A 186 8.55 20.95 -13.33
C HIS A 186 8.16 19.93 -14.43
N CYS A 187 7.22 19.04 -14.13
CA CYS A 187 6.79 18.01 -15.07
C CYS A 187 6.07 18.62 -16.27
N GLU A 188 6.32 18.07 -17.45
CA GLU A 188 5.51 18.32 -18.63
C GLU A 188 4.20 17.52 -18.51
N GLN A 189 3.06 18.19 -18.41
CA GLN A 189 1.76 17.54 -18.29
C GLN A 189 1.14 17.36 -19.68
N ILE A 190 0.96 16.10 -20.08
CA ILE A 190 0.38 15.71 -21.36
C ILE A 190 -1.02 15.14 -21.09
N GLY A 191 -2.05 15.64 -21.76
CA GLY A 191 -3.44 15.22 -21.56
C GLY A 191 -4.31 15.40 -22.79
#